data_AF-A0A6N8FVD6-F1
#
_entry.id   AF-A0A6N8FVD6-F1
#
_cell.length_a   1.000
_cell.length_b   1.000
_cell.length_c   1.000
_cell.angle_alpha   90.00
_cell.angle_beta   90.00
_cell.angle_gamma   90.00
#
_symmetry.space_group_name_H-M   'P 1'
#
loop_
_entity.id
_entity.type
_entity.pdbx_description
1 polymer ?
#
loop_
_entity_poly.entity_id
_entity_poly.type
_entity_poly.pdbx_seq_one_letter_code
_entity_poly.pdbx_strand_id
1 'polypeptide(L)' 'MTLTLKVPKMACSACVNTITKAIKAVDAYATVQAEPKTKLVNIETQASETVVKEVLASVGYPTA' A
#
# COMPACT_ATOMS: atom_id res chain seq x y z
N MET A 1 -5.69 -10.21 7.69
CA MET A 1 -4.27 -10.57 7.87
C MET A 1 -3.40 -9.32 7.83
N THR A 2 -2.13 -9.41 8.22
CA THR A 2 -1.19 -8.28 8.23
C THR A 2 -0.08 -8.48 7.20
N LEU A 3 0.22 -7.43 6.44
CA LEU A 3 1.28 -7.39 5.41
C LEU A 3 2.22 -6.21 5.69
N THR A 4 3.50 -6.41 5.46
CA THR A 4 4.50 -5.33 5.47
C THR A 4 5.22 -5.32 4.14
N LEU A 5 5.04 -4.25 3.37
CA LEU A 5 5.55 -4.13 2.00
C LEU A 5 6.50 -2.93 1.89
N LYS A 6 7.59 -3.10 1.14
CA LYS A 6 8.51 -2.02 0.79
C LYS A 6 8.06 -1.38 -0.52
N VAL A 7 7.83 -0.07 -0.53
CA VAL A 7 7.37 0.71 -1.70
C VAL A 7 8.37 1.83 -1.99
N PRO A 8 9.44 1.58 -2.77
CA PRO A 8 10.55 2.53 -2.93
C PRO A 8 10.16 3.89 -3.51
N LYS A 9 9.13 3.93 -4.36
CA LYS A 9 8.66 5.16 -5.04
C LYS A 9 7.81 6.10 -4.15
N MET A 10 7.47 5.68 -2.93
CA MET A 10 6.71 6.52 -2.00
C MET A 10 7.59 7.65 -1.44
N ALA A 11 7.37 8.90 -1.85
CA ALA A 11 8.27 10.02 -1.50
C ALA A 11 7.64 11.10 -0.60
N CYS A 12 6.32 11.26 -0.60
CA CYS A 12 5.64 12.33 0.12
C CYS A 12 4.27 11.89 0.65
N SER A 13 3.60 12.76 1.40
CA SER A 13 2.25 12.53 1.93
C SER A 13 1.20 12.28 0.84
N ALA A 14 1.34 12.87 -0.34
CA ALA A 14 0.45 12.59 -1.47
C ALA A 14 0.60 11.14 -1.99
N CYS A 15 1.82 10.58 -1.95
CA CYS A 15 2.05 9.17 -2.27
C CYS A 15 1.34 8.26 -1.26
N VAL A 16 1.43 8.57 0.04
CA VAL A 16 0.74 7.85 1.11
C VAL A 16 -0.76 7.82 0.85
N ASN A 17 -1.36 8.96 0.54
CA ASN A 17 -2.79 9.05 0.24
C ASN A 17 -3.19 8.20 -0.98
N THR A 18 -2.37 8.17 -2.02
CA THR A 18 -2.62 7.38 -3.23
C THR A 18 -2.57 5.88 -2.94
N ILE A 19 -1.52 5.44 -2.23
CA ILE A 19 -1.34 4.05 -1.77
C ILE A 19 -2.53 3.60 -0.90
N THR A 20 -2.90 4.41 0.09
CA THR A 20 -4.04 4.10 0.98
C THR A 20 -5.35 3.97 0.21
N LYS A 21 -5.62 4.87 -0.75
CA LYS A 21 -6.82 4.79 -1.59
C LYS A 21 -6.83 3.55 -2.47
N ALA A 22 -5.69 3.20 -3.07
CA ALA A 22 -5.57 2.01 -3.91
C ALA A 22 -5.87 0.73 -3.13
N ILE A 23 -5.31 0.59 -1.92
CA ILE A 23 -5.58 -0.55 -1.04
C ILE A 23 -7.06 -0.55 -0.60
N LYS A 24 -7.62 0.61 -0.23
CA LYS A 24 -9.03 0.71 0.16
C LYS A 24 -10.03 0.45 -0.97
N ALA A 25 -9.60 0.55 -2.23
CA ALA A 25 -10.44 0.21 -3.38
C ALA A 25 -10.65 -1.31 -3.52
N VAL A 26 -9.70 -2.12 -3.06
CA VAL A 26 -9.81 -3.60 -3.06
C VAL A 26 -10.32 -4.15 -1.72
N ASP A 27 -10.13 -3.41 -0.63
CA ASP A 27 -10.70 -3.71 0.69
C ASP A 27 -11.01 -2.42 1.45
N ALA A 28 -12.29 -2.02 1.46
CA ALA A 28 -12.74 -0.77 2.08
C ALA A 28 -12.46 -0.69 3.60
N TYR A 29 -12.31 -1.84 4.27
CA TYR A 29 -12.04 -1.94 5.71
C TYR A 29 -10.56 -2.03 6.04
N ALA A 30 -9.66 -1.97 5.03
CA ALA A 30 -8.24 -2.07 5.26
C ALA A 30 -7.69 -0.92 6.11
N THR A 31 -6.84 -1.26 7.07
CA THR A 31 -6.01 -0.31 7.82
C THR A 31 -4.65 -0.20 7.14
N VAL A 32 -4.24 1.02 6.78
CA VAL A 32 -2.97 1.26 6.07
C VAL A 32 -2.15 2.29 6.84
N GLN A 33 -0.91 1.92 7.17
CA GLN A 33 0.09 2.80 7.76
C GLN A 33 1.30 2.85 6.84
N ALA A 34 1.56 4.00 6.25
CA ALA A 34 2.61 4.18 5.25
C ALA A 34 3.58 5.28 5.68
N GLU A 35 4.88 4.97 5.67
CA GLU A 35 5.93 5.87 6.15
C GLU A 35 6.91 6.23 5.02
N PRO A 36 6.86 7.46 4.46
CA PRO A 36 7.73 7.89 3.38
C PRO A 36 9.22 7.83 3.68
N LYS A 37 9.64 7.95 4.95
CA LYS A 37 11.07 7.88 5.31
C LYS A 37 11.60 6.46 5.17
N THR A 38 10.88 5.48 5.71
CA THR A 38 11.28 4.07 5.69
C THR A 38 10.85 3.37 4.40
N LYS A 39 9.96 3.96 3.62
CA LYS A 39 9.32 3.35 2.43
C LYS A 39 8.52 2.08 2.77
N LEU A 40 8.11 1.91 4.02
CA LEU A 40 7.33 0.76 4.47
C LEU A 40 5.84 1.10 4.49
N VAL A 41 5.04 0.12 4.10
CA VAL A 41 3.59 0.16 4.17
C VAL A 41 3.12 -1.08 4.93
N ASN A 42 2.52 -0.84 6.09
CA ASN A 42 1.91 -1.86 6.94
C ASN A 42 0.41 -1.86 6.66
N ILE A 43 -0.15 -3.03 6.37
CA ILE A 43 -1.50 -3.19 5.85
C ILE A 43 -2.20 -4.29 6.64
N GLU A 44 -3.34 -3.97 7.24
CA GLU A 44 -4.28 -4.96 7.75
C GLU A 44 -5.45 -5.06 6.76
N THR A 45 -5.67 -6.23 6.17
CA THR A 45 -6.65 -6.41 5.09
C THR A 45 -7.15 -7.84 4.99
N GLN A 46 -8.33 -8.03 4.38
CA GLN A 46 -8.85 -9.32 3.94
C GLN A 46 -8.40 -9.69 2.51
N ALA A 47 -7.92 -8.73 1.72
CA ALA A 47 -7.40 -8.98 0.38
C ALA A 47 -6.10 -9.77 0.42
N SER A 48 -5.86 -10.62 -0.60
CA SER A 48 -4.62 -11.39 -0.71
C SER A 48 -3.40 -10.49 -0.95
N GLU A 49 -2.21 -10.95 -0.55
CA GLU A 49 -0.97 -10.22 -0.81
C GLU A 49 -0.77 -9.94 -2.30
N THR A 50 -1.12 -10.89 -3.18
CA THR A 50 -1.07 -10.72 -4.63
C THR A 50 -1.93 -9.55 -5.11
N VAL A 51 -3.19 -9.49 -4.67
CA VAL A 51 -4.12 -8.39 -5.03
C VAL A 51 -3.57 -7.04 -4.55
N VAL A 52 -3.00 -6.99 -3.35
CA VAL A 52 -2.39 -5.78 -2.80
C VAL A 52 -1.18 -5.34 -3.64
N LYS A 53 -0.29 -6.27 -4.03
CA LYS A 53 0.87 -5.93 -4.88
C LYS A 53 0.44 -5.46 -6.27
N GLU A 54 -0.55 -6.10 -6.88
CA GLU A 54 -1.09 -5.74 -8.19
C GLU A 54 -1.72 -4.34 -8.18
N VAL A 55 -2.58 -4.04 -7.19
CA VAL A 55 -3.21 -2.72 -7.13
C VAL A 55 -2.16 -1.62 -6.90
N LEU A 56 -1.16 -1.86 -6.04
CA LEU A 56 -0.06 -0.91 -5.83
C LEU A 56 0.77 -0.69 -7.10
N ALA A 57 1.09 -1.75 -7.85
CA ALA A 57 1.77 -1.63 -9.14
C ALA A 57 0.93 -0.84 -10.16
N SER A 58 -0.39 -1.07 -10.21
CA SER A 58 -1.30 -0.40 -11.15
C SER A 58 -1.38 1.12 -10.96
N VAL A 59 -1.16 1.60 -9.73
CA VAL A 59 -1.12 3.04 -9.41
C VAL A 59 0.31 3.60 -9.39
N GLY A 60 1.29 2.86 -9.92
CA GLY A 60 2.67 3.31 -10.09
C GLY A 60 3.58 3.13 -8.86
N TYR A 61 3.14 2.36 -7.87
CA TYR A 61 3.86 2.10 -6.61
C TYR A 61 4.20 0.60 -6.43
N PRO A 62 4.95 -0.04 -7.35
CA PRO A 62 5.31 -1.44 -7.21
C PRO A 62 6.11 -1.70 -5.93
N THR A 63 5.90 -2.87 -5.33
CA THR A 63 6.65 -3.34 -4.18
C THR A 63 8.02 -3.88 -4.58
N ALA A 64 9.02 -3.76 -3.70
CA ALA A 64 10.33 -4.40 -3.86
C ALA A 64 10.36 -5.82 -3.29
#